data_AF-A0A841UNP1-F1
#
_entry.id   AF-A0A841UNP1-F1
#
_cell.length_a   1.000
_cell.length_b   1.000
_cell.length_c   1.000
_cell.angle_alpha   90.00
_cell.angle_beta   90.00
_cell.angle_gamma   90.00
#
_symmetry.space_group_name_H-M   'P 1'
#
loop_
_entity.id
_entity.type
_entity.pdbx_description
1 polymer ?
#
loop_
_entity_poly.entity_id
_entity_poly.type
_entity_poly.pdbx_seq_one_letter_code
_entity_poly.pdbx_strand_id
1 'polypeptide(L)' 'ERLWKFVKKKCLYGKYYENFSDFSSAIYECLNDAHLKHKKELDFLLTLRFQKFNKSQIMNV' A
#
# COMPACT_ATOMS: atom_id res chain seq x y z
N GLU A 1 -1.68 4.70 -4.95
CA GLU A 1 -1.10 5.16 -3.66
C GLU A 1 -0.98 4.10 -2.55
N ARG A 2 -2.01 3.29 -2.26
CA ARG A 2 -1.99 2.35 -1.12
C ARG A 2 -0.80 1.37 -1.14
N LEU A 3 -0.50 0.78 -2.30
CA LEU A 3 0.66 -0.08 -2.49
C LEU A 3 1.98 0.66 -2.25
N TRP A 4 2.10 1.89 -2.74
CA TRP A 4 3.30 2.71 -2.57
C TRP A 4 3.56 3.07 -1.09
N LYS A 5 2.52 3.33 -0.30
CA LYS A 5 2.65 3.53 1.17
C LYS A 5 3.14 2.26 1.86
N PHE A 6 2.66 1.08 1.44
CA PHE A 6 3.11 -0.20 1.96
C PHE A 6 4.59 -0.48 1.65
N VAL A 7 5.01 -0.31 0.38
CA VAL A 7 6.41 -0.48 -0.04
C VAL A 7 7.32 0.46 0.73
N LYS A 8 6.94 1.74 0.87
CA LYS A 8 7.71 2.69 1.68
C LYS A 8 7.84 2.26 3.13
N LYS A 9 6.75 1.80 3.75
CA LYS A 9 6.76 1.36 5.17
C LYS A 9 7.61 0.11 5.40
N LYS A 10 7.55 -0.86 4.50
CA LYS A 10 8.25 -2.15 4.66
C LYS A 10 9.72 -2.09 4.25
N CYS A 11 10.02 -1.38 3.17
CA CYS A 11 11.32 -1.46 2.52
C CYS A 11 12.15 -0.17 2.66
N LEU A 12 11.50 1.00 2.66
CA LEU A 12 12.21 2.29 2.58
C LEU A 12 12.19 3.08 3.89
N TYR A 13 11.45 2.63 4.91
CA TYR A 13 11.30 3.37 6.16
C TYR A 13 12.58 3.29 6.98
N GLY A 14 13.29 4.41 7.08
CA GLY A 14 14.51 4.53 7.89
C GLY A 14 15.73 3.80 7.32
N LYS A 15 15.68 3.33 6.07
CA LYS A 15 16.83 2.72 5.39
C LYS A 15 17.46 3.71 4.41
N TYR A 16 18.77 3.91 4.58
CA TYR A 16 19.60 4.59 3.61
C TYR A 16 20.15 3.58 2.61
N TYR A 17 20.11 3.93 1.32
CA TYR A 17 20.67 3.15 0.23
C TYR A 17 21.73 4.01 -0.45
N GLU A 18 22.98 3.56 -0.45
CA GLU A 18 24.09 4.28 -1.10
C GLU A 18 23.93 4.32 -2.62
N ASN A 19 23.47 3.22 -3.22
CA ASN A 19 23.37 3.09 -4.67
C ASN A 19 21.92 2.91 -5.12
N PHE A 20 21.64 3.40 -6.33
CA PHE A 20 20.35 3.18 -6.98
C PHE A 20 20.05 1.69 -7.19
N SER A 21 21.08 0.88 -7.41
CA SER A 21 20.94 -0.57 -7.55
C SER A 21 20.36 -1.20 -6.29
N ASP A 22 20.90 -0.86 -5.11
CA ASP A 22 20.41 -1.36 -3.82
C ASP A 22 18.98 -0.89 -3.54
N PHE A 23 18.68 0.37 -3.86
CA PHE A 23 17.32 0.92 -3.74
C PHE A 23 16.31 0.18 -4.62
N SER A 24 16.61 -0.02 -5.91
CA SER A 24 15.71 -0.73 -6.82
C SER A 24 15.58 -2.19 -6.42
N SER A 25 16.68 -2.86 -6.08
CA SER A 25 16.68 -4.28 -5.69
C SER A 25 15.80 -4.50 -4.46
N ALA A 26 15.91 -3.64 -3.44
CA ALA A 26 15.08 -3.72 -2.25
C ALA A 26 13.58 -3.54 -2.56
N ILE A 27 13.22 -2.68 -3.52
CA ILE A 27 11.83 -2.55 -3.98
C ILE A 27 11.36 -3.83 -4.67
N TYR A 28 12.16 -4.38 -5.58
CA TYR A 28 11.82 -5.62 -6.29
C TYR A 28 11.66 -6.80 -5.33
N GLU A 29 12.59 -6.97 -4.38
CA GLU A 29 12.48 -7.98 -3.32
C GLU A 29 11.22 -7.78 -2.48
N CYS A 30 10.91 -6.55 -2.07
CA CYS A 30 9.70 -6.26 -1.29
C CYS A 30 8.42 -6.58 -2.07
N LEU A 31 8.40 -6.38 -3.40
CA LEU A 31 7.25 -6.73 -4.24
C LEU A 31 7.14 -8.24 -4.47
N ASN A 32 8.26 -8.93 -4.64
CA ASN A 32 8.29 -10.38 -4.83
C ASN A 32 7.86 -11.12 -3.54
N ASP A 33 8.35 -10.65 -2.39
CA ASP A 33 8.04 -11.20 -1.08
C ASP A 33 6.64 -10.80 -0.58
N ALA A 34 6.09 -9.67 -1.06
CA ALA A 34 4.74 -9.21 -0.70
C ALA A 34 3.64 -10.23 -1.01
N HIS A 35 3.77 -10.99 -2.10
CA HIS A 35 2.78 -12.02 -2.47
C HIS A 35 2.86 -13.27 -1.59
N LEU A 36 4.00 -13.52 -0.95
CA LEU A 36 4.25 -14.71 -0.12
C LEU A 36 4.01 -14.44 1.37
N LYS A 37 4.62 -13.40 1.96
CA LYS A 37 4.53 -13.11 3.40
C LYS A 37 3.41 -12.15 3.78
N HIS A 38 3.02 -11.25 2.87
CA HIS A 38 2.08 -10.17 3.19
C HIS A 38 0.75 -10.27 2.46
N LYS A 39 0.43 -11.43 1.86
CA LYS A 39 -0.79 -11.63 1.06
C LYS A 39 -2.07 -11.19 1.78
N LYS A 40 -2.23 -11.52 3.06
CA LYS A 40 -3.40 -11.10 3.87
C LYS A 40 -3.46 -9.58 4.12
N GLU A 41 -2.31 -8.97 4.40
CA GLU A 41 -2.20 -7.52 4.66
C GLU A 41 -2.41 -6.73 3.36
N LEU A 42 -1.90 -7.25 2.25
CA LEU A 42 -2.06 -6.70 0.92
C LEU A 42 -3.50 -6.83 0.44
N ASP A 43 -4.13 -7.99 0.65
CA ASP A 43 -5.53 -8.25 0.31
C ASP A 43 -6.45 -7.31 1.09
N PHE A 44 -6.21 -7.12 2.40
CA PHE A 44 -6.94 -6.13 3.19
C PHE A 44 -6.73 -4.69 2.69
N LEU A 45 -5.49 -4.31 2.34
CA LEU A 45 -5.16 -2.98 1.80
C LEU A 45 -5.82 -2.71 0.45
N LEU A 46 -5.86 -3.72 -0.42
CA LEU A 46 -6.46 -3.66 -1.75
C LEU A 46 -7.98 -3.86 -1.71
N THR A 47 -8.52 -4.41 -0.63
CA THR A 47 -9.96 -4.52 -0.41
C THR A 47 -10.58 -3.13 -0.29
N LEU A 48 -11.50 -2.85 -1.19
CA LEU A 48 -12.22 -1.59 -1.25
C LEU A 48 -13.37 -1.59 -0.23
N ARG A 49 -13.06 -1.19 1.00
CA ARG A 49 -14.05 -0.98 2.07
C ARG A 49 -14.75 0.37 1.94
N PHE A 50 -15.56 0.52 0.89
CA PHE A 50 -16.37 1.72 0.74
C PHE A 50 -17.57 1.70 1.67
N GLN A 51 -17.78 2.79 2.40
CA GLN A 51 -19.02 3.04 3.10
C GLN A 51 -20.09 3.44 2.10
N LYS A 52 -21.25 2.78 2.16
CA LYS A 52 -22.42 3.18 1.38
C LYS A 52 -23.21 4.18 2.21
N PHE A 53 -23.53 5.32 1.64
CA PHE A 53 -24.44 6.29 2.23
C PHE A 53 -25.81 6.12 1.57
N ASN A 54 -26.87 6.09 2.38
CA ASN A 54 -28.21 6.23 1.84
C ASN A 54 -28.36 7.63 1.25
N LYS A 55 -29.14 7.72 0.16
CA LYS A 55 -29.40 8.98 -0.53
C LYS A 55 -29.99 9.97 0.49
N SER A 56 -29.24 11.02 0.84
CA SER A 56 -29.75 12.02 1.76
C SER A 56 -30.92 12.74 1.10
N GLN A 57 -31.99 12.95 1.87
CA GLN A 57 -33.00 13.93 1.49
C GLN A 57 -32.31 15.30 1.62
N ILE A 58 -31.78 15.79 0.50
CA ILE A 58 -31.32 17.17 0.41
C ILE A 58 -32.56 18.02 0.69
N MET A 59 -32.68 18.53 1.91
CA MET A 59 -33.70 19.51 2.23
C MET A 59 -33.26 20.79 1.52
N ASN A 60 -33.95 21.15 0.45
CA ASN A 60 -33.87 22.50 -0.11
C ASN A 60 -34.33 23.46 0.98
N VAL A 61 -33.40 24.29 1.46
CA VAL A 61 -33.70 25.51 2.21
C VAL A 61 -34.04 26.62 1.22
#